data_AF-A0A258C4A0-F1
#
_entry.id   AF-A0A258C4A0-F1
#
_cell.length_a   1.000
_cell.length_b   1.000
_cell.length_c   1.000
_cell.angle_alpha   90.00
_cell.angle_beta   90.00
_cell.angle_gamma   90.00
#
_symmetry.space_group_name_H-M   'P 1'
#
loop_
_entity.id
_entity.type
_entity.pdbx_description
1 polymer ?
#
loop_
_entity_poly.entity_id
_entity_poly.type
_entity_poly.pdbx_seq_one_letter_code
_entity_poly.pdbx_strand_id
1 'polypeptide(L)'
;MFFAALQIHQSFGMEEMHFGIFVYMAILFAFRDQWVIITAAVVIAVHHLLFMWLQQQNMGVYLLPEEYNTLSVVMIHAAYVIVEAIVLVVLSRQALMEAKVSQALFDATDALVEQDGSIALNKRATDVNADVIHSFNKVLASLQTTIKTLNQAASDLHVQSDNLSADGKSLAAGMEQKLKEVERIAAATEEMSYNLAGLHKLAAAVELVVNSQHKQP
;
A
#
# COMPACT_ATOMS: atom_id res chain seq x y z
N MET A 1 13.88 16.08 -37.87
CA MET A 1 13.78 17.41 -38.52
C MET A 1 14.54 17.49 -39.84
N PHE A 2 15.77 16.98 -39.95
CA PHE A 2 16.50 16.95 -41.23
C PHE A 2 15.71 16.32 -42.40
N PHE A 3 15.07 15.17 -42.18
CA PHE A 3 14.22 14.54 -43.22
C PHE A 3 13.03 15.40 -43.66
N ALA A 4 12.41 16.15 -42.74
CA ALA A 4 11.33 17.08 -43.08
C ALA A 4 11.84 18.21 -43.98
N ALA A 5 12.96 18.83 -43.60
CA ALA A 5 13.62 19.88 -44.38
C ALA A 5 14.02 19.39 -45.79
N LEU A 6 14.54 18.15 -45.88
CA LEU A 6 14.89 17.53 -47.15
C LEU A 6 13.65 17.30 -48.03
N GLN A 7 12.55 16.82 -47.45
CA GLN A 7 11.30 16.59 -48.18
C GLN A 7 10.71 17.89 -48.73
N ILE A 8 10.67 18.95 -47.92
CA ILE A 8 10.23 20.30 -48.33
C ILE A 8 11.08 20.78 -49.51
N HIS A 9 12.41 20.61 -49.41
CA HIS A 9 13.30 21.03 -50.48
C HIS A 9 13.11 20.22 -51.77
N GLN A 10 12.99 18.89 -51.68
CA GLN A 10 12.77 18.02 -52.84
C GLN A 10 11.42 18.24 -53.52
N SER A 11 10.42 18.70 -52.78
CA SER A 11 9.11 19.06 -53.32
C SER A 11 9.02 20.51 -53.79
N PHE A 12 10.16 21.18 -54.01
CA PHE A 12 10.22 22.58 -54.44
C PHE A 12 9.42 23.53 -53.54
N GLY A 13 9.37 23.25 -52.23
CA GLY A 13 8.68 24.07 -51.24
C GLY A 13 7.18 23.84 -51.12
N MET A 14 6.62 22.79 -51.75
CA MET A 14 5.17 22.45 -51.62
C MET A 14 4.67 22.55 -50.17
N GLU A 15 3.62 23.35 -49.96
CA GLU A 15 3.14 23.72 -48.62
C GLU A 15 2.73 22.49 -47.80
N GLU A 16 2.10 21.51 -48.43
CA GLU A 16 1.63 20.28 -47.79
C GLU A 16 2.78 19.44 -47.22
N MET A 17 4.00 19.54 -47.76
CA MET A 17 5.15 18.81 -47.20
C MET A 17 5.60 19.34 -45.83
N HIS A 18 5.18 20.55 -45.45
CA HIS A 18 5.41 21.09 -44.11
C HIS A 18 4.62 20.32 -43.05
N PHE A 19 3.52 19.66 -43.41
CA PHE A 19 2.81 18.76 -42.48
C PHE A 19 3.71 17.65 -41.93
N GLY A 20 4.74 17.25 -42.68
CA GLY A 20 5.75 16.30 -42.21
C GLY A 20 6.45 16.75 -40.92
N ILE A 21 6.62 18.06 -40.71
CA ILE A 21 7.21 18.61 -39.47
C ILE A 21 6.38 18.20 -38.25
N PHE A 22 5.07 18.41 -38.32
CA PHE A 22 4.11 18.07 -37.26
C PHE A 22 4.09 16.55 -37.01
N VAL A 23 4.10 15.74 -38.08
CA VAL A 23 4.19 14.28 -37.97
C VAL A 23 5.47 13.85 -37.25
N TYR A 24 6.62 14.42 -37.62
CA TYR A 24 7.88 14.08 -36.95
C TYR A 24 7.95 14.61 -35.51
N MET A 25 7.36 15.76 -35.21
CA MET A 25 7.23 16.27 -33.84
C MET A 25 6.39 15.32 -32.98
N ALA A 26 5.27 14.83 -33.50
CA ALA A 26 4.45 13.81 -32.85
C ALA A 26 5.19 12.48 -32.65
N ILE A 27 6.07 12.08 -33.59
CA ILE A 27 6.94 10.91 -33.38
C ILE A 27 7.96 11.17 -32.27
N LEU A 28 8.55 12.37 -32.21
CA LEU A 28 9.52 12.72 -31.18
C LEU A 28 8.91 12.76 -29.76
N PHE A 29 7.60 12.96 -29.64
CA PHE A 29 6.90 12.82 -28.36
C PHE A 29 7.09 11.44 -27.72
N ALA A 30 7.34 10.38 -28.50
CA ALA A 30 7.60 9.04 -27.98
C ALA A 30 8.81 8.98 -27.03
N PHE A 31 9.77 9.90 -27.15
CA PHE A 31 10.91 9.99 -26.24
C PHE A 31 10.54 10.55 -24.85
N ARG A 32 9.36 11.17 -24.71
CA ARG A 32 8.85 11.77 -23.46
C ARG A 32 9.81 12.81 -22.85
N ASP A 33 10.66 13.40 -23.67
CA ASP A 33 11.62 14.42 -23.27
C ASP A 33 11.28 15.76 -23.94
N GLN A 34 10.95 16.74 -23.09
CA GLN A 34 10.67 18.11 -23.52
C GLN A 34 11.81 18.75 -24.30
N TRP A 35 13.07 18.40 -24.00
CA TRP A 35 14.23 19.02 -24.64
C TRP A 35 14.37 18.57 -26.08
N VAL A 36 13.94 17.35 -26.40
CA VAL A 36 13.88 16.84 -27.77
C VAL A 36 12.91 17.68 -28.62
N ILE A 37 11.74 18.01 -28.06
CA ILE A 37 10.72 18.82 -28.74
C ILE A 37 11.20 20.27 -28.91
N ILE A 38 11.77 20.88 -27.85
CA ILE A 38 12.30 22.25 -27.91
C ILE A 38 13.43 22.35 -28.94
N THR A 39 14.35 21.39 -28.94
CA THR A 39 15.46 21.35 -29.91
C THR A 39 14.93 21.23 -31.33
N ALA A 40 13.92 20.37 -31.56
CA ALA A 40 13.28 20.25 -32.85
C ALA A 40 12.66 21.59 -33.32
N ALA A 41 11.91 22.26 -32.46
CA ALA A 41 11.30 23.57 -32.75
C ALA A 41 12.36 24.64 -33.11
N VAL A 42 13.49 24.68 -32.39
CA VAL A 42 14.59 25.59 -32.69
C VAL A 42 15.22 25.29 -34.05
N VAL A 43 15.47 24.01 -34.36
CA VAL A 43 16.00 23.59 -35.67
C VAL A 43 15.05 23.98 -36.80
N ILE A 44 13.75 23.79 -36.62
CA ILE A 44 12.71 24.18 -37.58
C ILE A 44 12.74 25.69 -37.79
N ALA A 45 12.79 26.49 -36.72
CA ALA A 45 12.83 27.94 -36.80
C ALA A 45 14.06 28.45 -37.57
N VAL A 46 15.25 27.91 -37.25
CA VAL A 46 16.48 28.23 -37.98
C VAL A 46 16.36 27.85 -39.44
N HIS A 47 15.86 26.64 -39.74
CA HIS A 47 15.66 26.19 -41.12
C HIS A 47 14.73 27.13 -41.91
N HIS A 48 13.57 27.51 -41.36
CA HIS A 48 12.61 28.37 -42.07
C HIS A 48 13.16 29.77 -42.30
N LEU A 49 13.77 30.39 -41.28
CA LEU A 49 14.32 31.75 -41.43
C LEU A 49 15.52 31.77 -42.39
N LEU A 50 16.42 30.79 -42.27
CA LEU A 50 17.61 30.69 -43.12
C LEU A 50 17.23 30.36 -44.56
N PHE A 51 16.35 29.37 -44.80
CA PHE A 51 16.01 28.95 -46.15
C PHE A 51 15.11 29.97 -46.85
N MET A 52 14.22 30.67 -46.13
CA MET A 52 13.48 31.81 -46.67
C MET A 52 14.45 32.87 -47.21
N TRP A 53 15.46 33.24 -46.40
CA TRP A 53 16.46 34.23 -46.79
C TRP A 53 17.33 33.75 -47.97
N LEU A 54 17.86 32.52 -47.92
CA LEU A 54 18.67 31.96 -49.00
C LEU A 54 17.89 31.82 -50.32
N GLN A 55 16.62 31.42 -50.26
CA GLN A 55 15.76 31.32 -51.43
C GLN A 55 15.50 32.69 -52.05
N GLN A 56 15.30 33.74 -51.24
CA GLN A 56 15.19 35.13 -51.74
C GLN A 56 16.45 35.63 -52.45
N GLN A 57 17.62 35.05 -52.14
CA GLN A 57 18.89 35.32 -52.82
C GLN A 57 19.15 34.40 -54.04
N ASN A 58 18.17 33.60 -54.46
CA ASN A 58 18.28 32.66 -55.58
C ASN A 58 19.40 31.59 -55.41
N MET A 59 19.67 31.16 -54.18
CA MET A 59 20.74 30.20 -53.87
C MET A 59 20.38 28.72 -54.12
N GLY A 60 19.30 28.44 -54.88
CA GLY A 60 18.91 27.08 -55.25
C GLY A 60 18.39 26.22 -54.09
N VAL A 61 17.93 26.83 -53.00
CA VAL A 61 17.20 26.15 -51.92
C VAL A 61 15.72 26.53 -51.96
N TYR A 62 14.87 25.63 -51.50
CA TYR A 62 13.41 25.77 -51.59
C TYR A 62 12.80 25.51 -50.22
N LEU A 63 12.05 26.49 -49.71
CA LEU A 63 11.24 26.42 -48.51
C LEU A 63 9.76 26.50 -48.87
N LEU A 64 9.36 27.53 -49.61
CA LEU A 64 7.98 27.80 -50.06
C LEU A 64 7.96 28.04 -51.57
N PRO A 65 6.82 27.91 -52.25
CA PRO A 65 6.69 28.37 -53.64
C PRO A 65 7.00 29.87 -53.72
N GLU A 66 7.59 30.35 -54.82
CA GLU A 66 8.09 31.73 -54.93
C GLU A 66 7.02 32.79 -54.60
N GLU A 67 5.78 32.55 -55.04
CA GLU A 67 4.64 33.44 -54.81
C GLU A 67 4.22 33.56 -53.34
N TYR A 68 4.53 32.54 -52.52
CA TYR A 68 4.17 32.47 -51.10
C TYR A 68 5.36 32.63 -50.15
N ASN A 69 6.59 32.79 -50.67
CA ASN A 69 7.82 32.95 -49.88
C ASN A 69 7.93 34.32 -49.20
N THR A 70 6.96 34.61 -48.33
CA THR A 70 6.82 35.85 -47.58
C THR A 70 7.00 35.60 -46.09
N LEU A 71 7.51 36.61 -45.38
CA LEU A 71 7.66 36.54 -43.93
C LEU A 71 6.33 36.25 -43.22
N SER A 72 5.20 36.74 -43.75
CA SER A 72 3.87 36.51 -43.16
C SER A 72 3.51 35.02 -43.11
N VAL A 73 3.76 34.28 -44.20
CA VAL A 73 3.44 32.84 -44.27
C VAL A 73 4.33 32.04 -43.32
N VAL A 74 5.62 32.38 -43.25
CA VAL A 74 6.56 31.78 -42.29
C VAL A 74 6.15 32.04 -40.85
N MET A 75 5.67 33.25 -40.53
CA MET A 75 5.20 33.60 -39.19
C MET A 75 3.93 32.82 -38.80
N ILE A 76 3.02 32.55 -39.74
CA ILE A 76 1.86 31.68 -39.50
C ILE A 76 2.33 30.26 -39.14
N HIS A 77 3.24 29.69 -39.92
CA HIS A 77 3.81 28.36 -39.64
C HIS A 77 4.52 28.31 -38.29
N ALA A 78 5.31 29.34 -37.97
CA ALA A 78 5.98 29.47 -36.68
C ALA A 78 4.97 29.49 -35.52
N ALA A 79 3.83 30.20 -35.67
CA ALA A 79 2.79 30.21 -34.65
C ALA A 79 2.21 28.81 -34.41
N TYR A 80 1.93 28.03 -35.47
CA TYR A 80 1.46 26.65 -35.33
C TYR A 80 2.48 25.74 -34.65
N VAL A 81 3.76 25.82 -35.03
CA VAL A 81 4.84 25.04 -34.40
C VAL A 81 5.02 25.41 -32.93
N ILE A 82 4.89 26.69 -32.56
CA ILE A 82 4.95 27.13 -31.16
C ILE A 82 3.80 26.51 -30.36
N VAL A 83 2.57 26.60 -30.87
CA VAL A 83 1.40 26.02 -30.19
C VAL A 83 1.56 24.51 -30.02
N GLU A 84 1.95 23.80 -31.08
CA GLU A 84 2.22 22.36 -31.03
C GLU A 84 3.32 22.03 -30.01
N ALA A 85 4.45 22.73 -30.06
CA ALA A 85 5.57 22.49 -29.15
C ALA A 85 5.16 22.69 -27.68
N ILE A 86 4.37 23.72 -27.37
CA ILE A 86 3.85 23.94 -26.01
C ILE A 86 3.01 22.74 -25.56
N VAL A 87 2.07 22.30 -26.39
CA VAL A 87 1.21 21.15 -26.07
C VAL A 87 2.05 19.88 -25.87
N LEU A 88 2.95 19.57 -26.80
CA LEU A 88 3.80 18.38 -26.72
C LEU A 88 4.76 18.40 -25.53
N VAL A 89 5.28 19.57 -25.13
CA VAL A 89 6.13 19.70 -23.94
C VAL A 89 5.33 19.40 -22.68
N VAL A 90 4.11 19.93 -22.56
CA VAL A 90 3.23 19.64 -21.41
C VAL A 90 2.90 18.15 -21.34
N LEU A 91 2.48 17.56 -22.46
CA LEU A 91 2.16 16.13 -22.54
C LEU A 91 3.39 15.25 -22.26
N SER A 92 4.58 15.63 -22.75
CA SER A 92 5.82 14.88 -22.52
C SER A 92 6.18 14.84 -21.03
N ARG A 93 6.02 15.97 -20.32
CA ARG A 93 6.25 16.03 -18.87
C ARG A 93 5.27 15.13 -18.11
N GLN A 94 3.99 15.15 -18.48
CA GLN A 94 2.97 14.29 -17.88
C GLN A 94 3.27 12.81 -18.13
N ALA A 95 3.53 12.42 -19.38
CA ALA A 95 3.86 11.05 -19.75
C ALA A 95 5.14 10.55 -19.07
N LEU A 96 6.15 11.41 -18.88
CA LEU A 96 7.35 11.06 -18.12
C LEU A 96 7.06 10.82 -16.64
N MET A 97 6.23 11.66 -16.02
CA MET A 97 5.83 11.47 -14.63
C MET A 97 4.99 10.20 -14.44
N GLU A 98 4.03 9.94 -15.33
CA GLU A 98 3.25 8.70 -15.33
C GLU A 98 4.17 7.47 -15.44
N ALA A 99 5.14 7.49 -16.36
CA ALA A 99 6.09 6.39 -16.52
C ALA A 99 6.93 6.16 -15.26
N LYS A 100 7.39 7.22 -14.58
CA LYS A 100 8.13 7.13 -13.31
C LYS A 100 7.28 6.54 -12.20
N VAL A 101 6.02 6.95 -12.09
CA VAL A 101 5.06 6.42 -11.12
C VAL A 101 4.81 4.94 -11.36
N SER A 102 4.54 4.54 -12.61
CA SER A 102 4.34 3.13 -12.97
C SER A 102 5.56 2.29 -12.65
N GLN A 103 6.77 2.78 -12.95
CA GLN A 103 8.00 2.07 -12.62
C GLN A 103 8.19 1.93 -11.11
N ALA A 104 7.98 2.99 -10.33
CA ALA A 104 8.11 2.95 -8.88
C ALA A 104 7.12 1.96 -8.24
N LEU A 105 5.90 1.84 -8.76
CA LEU A 105 4.92 0.84 -8.32
C LEU A 105 5.33 -0.58 -8.71
N PHE A 106 5.85 -0.77 -9.93
CA PHE A 106 6.35 -2.06 -10.41
C PHE A 106 7.50 -2.55 -9.52
N ASP A 107 8.53 -1.71 -9.33
CA ASP A 107 9.69 -2.02 -8.49
C ASP A 107 9.29 -2.33 -7.05
N ALA A 108 8.33 -1.58 -6.51
CA ALA A 108 7.81 -1.83 -5.17
C ALA A 108 7.07 -3.17 -5.07
N THR A 109 6.29 -3.52 -6.09
CA THR A 109 5.52 -4.77 -6.11
C THR A 109 6.45 -5.97 -6.25
N ASP A 110 7.47 -5.86 -7.10
CA ASP A 110 8.52 -6.88 -7.24
C ASP A 110 9.30 -7.04 -5.94
N ALA A 111 9.65 -5.94 -5.28
CA ALA A 111 10.33 -5.97 -3.98
C ALA A 111 9.45 -6.49 -2.82
N LEU A 112 8.12 -6.42 -2.94
CA LEU A 112 7.19 -6.88 -1.90
C LEU A 112 7.09 -8.41 -1.84
N VAL A 113 7.40 -9.13 -2.93
CA VAL A 113 7.30 -10.59 -2.99
C VAL A 113 8.69 -11.20 -2.94
N GLU A 114 9.01 -11.89 -1.85
CA GLU A 114 10.29 -12.59 -1.72
C GLU A 114 10.31 -13.89 -2.54
N GLN A 115 11.50 -14.47 -2.77
CA GLN A 115 11.66 -15.69 -3.58
C GLN A 115 10.91 -16.91 -3.02
N ASP A 116 10.62 -16.91 -1.73
CA ASP A 116 9.86 -17.97 -1.05
C ASP A 116 8.34 -17.75 -1.08
N GLY A 117 7.87 -16.66 -1.72
CA GLY A 117 6.46 -16.29 -1.80
C GLY A 117 5.94 -15.52 -0.57
N SER A 118 6.80 -15.18 0.39
CA SER A 118 6.43 -14.33 1.52
C SER A 118 6.32 -12.85 1.11
N ILE A 119 5.54 -12.08 1.87
CA ILE A 119 5.30 -10.65 1.59
C ILE A 119 6.11 -9.77 2.55
N ALA A 120 7.10 -9.06 2.00
CA ALA A 120 7.98 -8.16 2.73
C ALA A 120 7.38 -6.76 2.92
N LEU A 121 6.48 -6.60 3.89
CA LEU A 121 5.81 -5.31 4.18
C LEU A 121 6.72 -4.20 4.72
N ASN A 122 8.05 -4.36 4.75
CA ASN A 122 9.00 -3.30 5.07
C ASN A 122 9.48 -2.53 3.83
N LYS A 123 9.19 -3.02 2.62
CA LYS A 123 9.53 -2.34 1.36
C LYS A 123 8.52 -1.26 1.01
N ARG A 124 8.97 -0.18 0.38
CA ARG A 124 8.14 0.96 -0.01
C ARG A 124 8.49 1.39 -1.43
N ALA A 125 7.50 1.94 -2.13
CA ALA A 125 7.74 2.54 -3.43
C ALA A 125 8.61 3.80 -3.27
N THR A 126 9.56 3.95 -4.20
CA THR A 126 10.42 5.14 -4.28
C THR A 126 9.57 6.38 -4.43
N ASP A 127 9.86 7.40 -3.63
CA ASP A 127 9.12 8.65 -3.65
C ASP A 127 9.44 9.43 -4.94
N VAL A 128 8.45 9.50 -5.83
CA VAL A 128 8.48 10.33 -7.04
C VAL A 128 7.54 11.54 -6.93
N ASN A 129 7.18 11.92 -5.70
CA ASN A 129 6.31 13.04 -5.36
C ASN A 129 4.94 12.97 -6.06
N ALA A 130 4.33 11.79 -6.02
CA ALA A 130 3.02 11.53 -6.62
C ALA A 130 2.04 11.01 -5.54
N ASP A 131 0.82 11.55 -5.52
CA ASP A 131 -0.19 11.21 -4.52
C ASP A 131 -0.53 9.72 -4.46
N VAL A 132 -0.47 9.04 -5.61
CA VAL A 132 -0.72 7.60 -5.69
C VAL A 132 0.37 6.79 -4.98
N ILE A 133 1.64 7.24 -5.03
CA ILE A 133 2.76 6.60 -4.35
C ILE A 133 2.66 6.80 -2.84
N HIS A 134 2.31 8.01 -2.40
CA HIS A 134 2.04 8.28 -0.99
C HIS A 134 0.89 7.43 -0.46
N SER A 135 -0.21 7.34 -1.21
CA SER A 135 -1.38 6.53 -0.87
C SER A 135 -1.03 5.04 -0.79
N PHE A 136 -0.27 4.53 -1.77
CA PHE A 136 0.23 3.16 -1.77
C PHE A 136 1.09 2.86 -0.54
N ASN A 137 2.07 3.71 -0.25
CA ASN A 137 2.94 3.57 0.92
C ASN A 137 2.16 3.65 2.25
N LYS A 138 1.10 4.49 2.32
CA LYS A 138 0.20 4.57 3.46
C LYS A 138 -0.62 3.29 3.67
N VAL A 139 -1.10 2.67 2.59
CA VAL A 139 -1.79 1.36 2.66
C VAL A 139 -0.85 0.30 3.21
N LEU A 140 0.39 0.20 2.71
CA LEU A 140 1.38 -0.74 3.22
C LEU A 140 1.69 -0.52 4.71
N ALA A 141 1.82 0.73 5.14
CA ALA A 141 2.03 1.07 6.54
C ALA A 141 0.83 0.67 7.43
N SER A 142 -0.39 0.85 6.93
CA SER A 142 -1.60 0.41 7.62
C SER A 142 -1.65 -1.11 7.75
N LEU A 143 -1.33 -1.86 6.70
CA LEU A 143 -1.27 -3.33 6.74
C LEU A 143 -0.24 -3.82 7.75
N GLN A 144 0.95 -3.23 7.77
CA GLN A 144 1.99 -3.57 8.73
C GLN A 144 1.54 -3.32 10.18
N THR A 145 0.86 -2.20 10.43
CA THR A 145 0.29 -1.88 11.75
C THR A 145 -0.77 -2.89 12.15
N THR A 146 -1.68 -3.25 11.25
CA THR A 146 -2.73 -4.24 11.51
C THR A 146 -2.13 -5.61 11.85
N ILE A 147 -1.15 -6.10 11.10
CA ILE A 147 -0.49 -7.38 11.37
C ILE A 147 0.24 -7.35 12.71
N LYS A 148 0.90 -6.23 13.04
CA LYS A 148 1.53 -6.07 14.36
C LYS A 148 0.51 -6.18 15.50
N THR A 149 -0.63 -5.51 15.38
CA THR A 149 -1.73 -5.59 16.36
C THR A 149 -2.27 -7.02 16.47
N LEU A 150 -2.45 -7.72 15.34
CA LEU A 150 -2.90 -9.12 15.32
C LEU A 150 -1.91 -10.05 16.04
N ASN A 151 -0.61 -9.93 15.77
CA ASN A 151 0.41 -10.72 16.44
C ASN A 151 0.46 -10.44 17.95
N GLN A 152 0.29 -9.19 18.36
CA GLN A 152 0.21 -8.84 19.78
C GLN A 152 -1.02 -9.47 20.44
N ALA A 153 -2.21 -9.33 19.82
CA ALA A 153 -3.43 -9.92 20.34
C ALA A 153 -3.36 -11.46 20.43
N ALA A 154 -2.72 -12.11 19.46
CA ALA A 154 -2.49 -13.56 19.49
C ALA A 154 -1.56 -13.96 20.65
N SER A 155 -0.50 -13.18 20.90
CA SER A 155 0.39 -13.38 22.04
C SER A 155 -0.33 -13.20 23.37
N ASP A 156 -1.15 -12.16 23.50
CA ASP A 156 -1.91 -11.87 24.72
C ASP A 156 -2.93 -12.99 25.01
N LEU A 157 -3.62 -13.49 23.96
CA LEU A 157 -4.52 -14.64 24.06
C LEU A 157 -3.79 -15.91 24.50
N HIS A 158 -2.57 -16.14 24.01
CA HIS A 158 -1.77 -17.29 24.43
C HIS A 158 -1.45 -17.23 25.93
N VAL A 159 -0.98 -16.08 26.43
CA VAL A 159 -0.72 -15.86 27.86
C VAL A 159 -1.99 -16.02 28.70
N GLN A 160 -3.13 -15.49 28.23
CA GLN A 160 -4.40 -15.61 28.95
C GLN A 160 -4.89 -17.07 29.00
N SER A 161 -4.66 -17.85 27.94
CA SER A 161 -4.97 -19.27 27.90
C SER A 161 -4.12 -20.08 28.89
N ASP A 162 -2.82 -19.77 29.00
CA ASP A 162 -1.92 -20.40 29.97
C ASP A 162 -2.35 -20.09 31.42
N ASN A 163 -2.71 -18.85 31.71
CA ASN A 163 -3.23 -18.46 33.03
C ASN A 163 -4.54 -19.18 33.35
N LEU A 164 -5.49 -19.25 32.41
CA LEU A 164 -6.75 -19.98 32.60
C LEU A 164 -6.52 -21.47 32.86
N SER A 165 -5.55 -22.08 32.19
CA SER A 165 -5.16 -23.47 32.43
C SER A 165 -4.58 -23.65 33.84
N ALA A 166 -3.74 -22.71 34.31
CA ALA A 166 -3.18 -22.72 35.65
C ALA A 166 -4.28 -22.55 36.73
N ASP A 167 -5.20 -21.59 36.53
CA ASP A 167 -6.34 -21.35 37.43
C ASP A 167 -7.26 -22.58 37.48
N GLY A 168 -7.53 -23.22 36.34
CA GLY A 168 -8.29 -24.46 36.27
C GLY A 168 -7.67 -25.60 37.07
N LYS A 169 -6.34 -25.76 37.03
CA LYS A 169 -5.62 -26.74 37.84
C LYS A 169 -5.70 -26.42 39.33
N SER A 170 -5.54 -25.15 39.71
CA SER A 170 -5.65 -24.70 41.10
C SER A 170 -7.05 -24.90 41.66
N LEU A 171 -8.08 -24.60 40.86
CA LEU A 171 -9.47 -24.82 41.23
C LEU A 171 -9.78 -26.31 41.42
N ALA A 172 -9.30 -27.18 40.52
CA ALA A 172 -9.44 -28.61 40.66
C ALA A 172 -8.80 -29.14 41.95
N ALA A 173 -7.57 -28.69 42.27
CA ALA A 173 -6.89 -29.04 43.51
C ALA A 173 -7.63 -28.53 44.75
N GLY A 174 -8.14 -27.30 44.73
CA GLY A 174 -8.96 -26.74 45.81
C GLY A 174 -10.26 -27.50 46.02
N MET A 175 -10.89 -27.97 44.94
CA MET A 175 -12.10 -28.80 45.00
C MET A 175 -11.80 -30.16 45.63
N GLU A 176 -10.69 -30.81 45.27
CA GLU A 176 -10.24 -32.06 45.90
C GLU A 176 -10.01 -31.87 47.42
N GLN A 177 -9.39 -30.77 47.82
CA GLN A 177 -9.19 -30.45 49.24
C GLN A 177 -10.52 -30.22 49.97
N LYS A 178 -11.47 -29.52 49.34
CA LYS A 178 -12.81 -29.31 49.93
C LYS A 178 -13.59 -30.59 50.09
N LEU A 179 -13.50 -31.52 49.14
CA LEU A 179 -14.13 -32.85 49.26
C LEU A 179 -13.56 -33.63 50.46
N LYS A 180 -12.24 -33.62 50.66
CA LYS A 180 -11.61 -34.23 51.86
C LYS A 180 -12.09 -33.59 53.16
N GLU A 181 -12.27 -32.28 53.18
CA GLU A 181 -12.79 -31.56 54.36
C GLU A 181 -14.24 -31.96 54.65
N VAL A 182 -15.09 -32.08 53.62
CA VAL A 182 -16.48 -32.54 53.76
C VAL A 182 -16.54 -33.98 54.28
N GLU A 183 -15.67 -34.87 53.79
CA GLU A 183 -15.57 -36.24 54.26
C GLU A 183 -15.18 -36.31 55.75
N ARG A 184 -14.23 -35.48 56.19
CA ARG A 184 -13.89 -35.35 57.62
C ARG A 184 -15.05 -34.86 58.47
N ILE A 185 -15.82 -33.87 57.98
CA ILE A 185 -17.00 -33.36 58.68
C ILE A 185 -18.06 -34.46 58.80
N ALA A 186 -18.29 -35.24 57.73
CA ALA A 186 -19.22 -36.37 57.76
C ALA A 186 -18.81 -37.40 58.82
N ALA A 187 -17.53 -37.82 58.83
CA ALA A 187 -17.01 -38.75 59.82
C ALA A 187 -17.16 -38.23 61.27
N ALA A 188 -16.83 -36.96 61.51
CA ALA A 188 -17.01 -36.35 62.83
C ALA A 188 -18.50 -36.25 63.25
N THR A 189 -19.40 -36.04 62.29
CA THR A 189 -20.85 -35.99 62.54
C THR A 189 -21.40 -37.39 62.87
N GLU A 190 -20.89 -38.45 62.23
CA GLU A 190 -21.19 -39.84 62.57
C GLU A 190 -20.71 -40.21 63.98
N GLU A 191 -19.47 -39.86 64.31
CA GLU A 191 -18.90 -40.07 65.65
C GLU A 191 -19.71 -39.34 66.72
N MET A 192 -20.07 -38.08 66.47
CA MET A 192 -20.91 -37.28 67.36
C MET A 192 -22.29 -37.93 67.57
N SER A 193 -22.91 -38.44 66.50
CA SER A 193 -24.20 -39.15 66.58
C SER A 193 -24.09 -40.43 67.40
N TYR A 194 -22.99 -41.18 67.24
CA TYR A 194 -22.71 -42.37 68.04
C TYR A 194 -22.56 -42.03 69.53
N ASN A 195 -21.80 -40.99 69.85
CA ASN A 195 -21.61 -40.51 71.21
C ASN A 195 -22.92 -39.98 71.84
N LEU A 196 -23.75 -39.25 71.09
CA LEU A 196 -25.08 -38.82 71.52
C LEU A 196 -25.99 -40.01 71.85
N ALA A 197 -26.00 -41.05 71.00
CA ALA A 197 -26.74 -42.28 71.27
C ALA A 197 -26.22 -43.01 72.52
N GLY A 198 -24.90 -43.01 72.74
CA GLY A 198 -24.26 -43.52 73.95
C GLY A 198 -24.66 -42.74 75.21
N LEU A 199 -24.63 -41.41 75.16
CA LEU A 199 -25.09 -40.54 76.25
C LEU A 199 -26.56 -40.76 76.57
N HIS A 200 -27.42 -40.90 75.56
CA HIS A 200 -28.84 -41.20 75.76
C HIS A 200 -29.04 -42.55 76.46
N LYS A 201 -28.30 -43.59 76.09
CA LYS A 201 -28.32 -44.89 76.80
C LYS A 201 -27.84 -44.76 78.25
N LEU A 202 -26.78 -44.00 78.49
CA LEU A 202 -26.25 -43.77 79.84
C LEU A 202 -27.26 -43.00 80.69
N ALA A 203 -27.88 -41.95 80.14
CA ALA A 203 -28.92 -41.18 80.82
C ALA A 203 -30.13 -42.05 81.19
N ALA A 204 -30.61 -42.89 80.26
CA ALA A 204 -31.70 -43.83 80.52
C ALA A 204 -31.33 -44.87 81.60
N ALA A 205 -30.07 -45.33 81.61
CA ALA A 205 -29.58 -46.25 82.64
C ALA A 205 -29.52 -45.56 84.03
N VAL A 206 -29.05 -44.30 84.08
CA VAL A 206 -29.04 -43.50 85.32
C VAL A 206 -30.46 -43.24 85.82
N GLU A 207 -31.41 -42.92 84.92
CA GLU A 207 -32.81 -42.73 85.28
C GLU A 207 -33.43 -44.01 85.88
N LEU A 208 -33.16 -45.17 85.30
CA LEU A 208 -33.56 -46.48 85.85
C LEU A 208 -32.95 -46.74 87.24
N VAL A 209 -31.67 -46.40 87.45
CA VAL A 209 -31.01 -46.53 88.75
C VAL A 209 -31.62 -45.58 89.78
N VAL A 210 -31.84 -44.31 89.43
CA VAL A 210 -32.49 -43.32 90.31
C VAL A 210 -33.92 -43.75 90.68
N ASN A 211 -34.70 -44.25 89.72
CA ASN A 211 -36.05 -44.76 89.99
C ASN A 211 -36.05 -46.05 90.84
N SER A 212 -34.99 -46.86 90.76
CA SER A 212 -34.83 -48.05 91.61
C SER A 212 -34.43 -47.71 93.06
N GLN A 213 -33.73 -46.59 93.26
CA GLN A 213 -33.32 -46.08 94.58
C GLN A 213 -34.46 -45.37 95.34
N HIS A 214 -35.45 -44.81 94.64
CA HIS A 214 -36.68 -44.24 95.24
C HIS A 214 -37.76 -45.29 95.60
N LYS A 215 -37.51 -46.59 95.35
CA LYS A 215 -38.44 -47.70 95.62
C LYS A 215 -38.02 -48.63 96.77
N GLN A 216 -37.10 -48.20 97.64
CA GLN A 216 -36.85 -48.88 98.91
C GLN A 216 -37.49 -48.08 100.07
N PRO A 217 -38.22 -48.75 100.98
CA PRO A 217 -39.09 -48.13 101.99
C PRO A 217 -38.35 -47.32 103.06
#